data_AF-A0A0Q4GLR7-F1
#
_entry.id   AF-A0A0Q4GLR7-F1
#
_cell.length_a   1.000
_cell.length_b   1.000
_cell.length_c   1.000
_cell.angle_alpha   90.00
_cell.angle_beta   90.00
_cell.angle_gamma   90.00
#
_symmetry.space_group_name_H-M   'P 1'
#
loop_
_entity.id
_entity.type
_entity.pdbx_description
1 polymer ?
#
loop_
_entity_poly.entity_id
_entity_poly.type
_entity_poly.pdbx_seq_one_letter_code
_entity_poly.pdbx_strand_id
1 'polypeptide(L)'
;MTRKPPAPRTPAKPPARPQGDLFRLDSPLTAEIRGERSLMAFPFFALAKNAWMKPLTYQANAISIEVRPSASGVATIYDKEIVLYIASLMLAKIEIGETVTQDFVFTAHDLFTVTGANHSARSYGRLSEALERLQGTQIKTNIEAGGEGEEGFFSWLSEAKLHYSRTRGGERRLKAVKVRLCDWLFRAILLDRHVLDYAAAYFQLGPIERRIYEVARSSGEDRLETDLATFRLQIGYQNPLANFRNALKQIVASDSIPDYRLELIEQESPEGEAPRRGRRSTPVQVVLTRRPRALGSDEAGDSDASESVDAPAA
;
A
#
# COMPACT_ATOMS: atom_id res chain seq x y z
N MET A 1 50.92 -56.64 -36.29
CA MET A 1 50.57 -55.25 -35.89
C MET A 1 49.09 -55.02 -36.17
N THR A 2 48.23 -55.25 -35.18
CA THR A 2 46.77 -55.13 -35.26
C THR A 2 46.35 -53.70 -34.89
N ARG A 3 45.73 -52.98 -35.82
CA ARG A 3 45.26 -51.59 -35.61
C ARG A 3 43.97 -51.59 -34.78
N LYS A 4 43.97 -50.78 -33.71
CA LYS A 4 42.85 -50.53 -32.80
C LYS A 4 41.71 -49.78 -33.53
N PRO A 5 40.43 -50.13 -33.33
CA PRO A 5 39.30 -49.44 -33.98
C PRO A 5 39.04 -48.06 -33.32
N PRO A 6 38.48 -47.10 -34.07
CA PRO A 6 38.23 -45.74 -33.56
C PRO A 6 37.07 -45.72 -32.56
N ALA A 7 37.18 -44.86 -31.54
CA ALA A 7 36.19 -44.69 -30.49
C ALA A 7 34.86 -44.11 -31.01
N PRO A 8 33.72 -44.44 -30.39
CA PRO A 8 32.42 -43.92 -30.80
C PRO A 8 32.31 -42.41 -30.54
N ARG A 9 31.85 -41.65 -31.54
CA ARG A 9 31.61 -40.20 -31.44
C ARG A 9 30.46 -39.96 -30.46
N THR A 10 30.72 -39.21 -29.41
CA THR A 10 29.71 -38.72 -28.46
C THR A 10 28.67 -37.90 -29.23
N PRO A 11 27.36 -38.14 -29.06
CA PRO A 11 26.35 -37.32 -29.72
C PRO A 11 26.45 -35.89 -29.21
N ALA A 12 26.49 -34.93 -30.14
CA ALA A 12 26.51 -33.51 -29.81
C ALA A 12 25.28 -33.16 -28.97
N LYS A 13 25.52 -32.48 -27.83
CA LYS A 13 24.48 -31.96 -26.95
C LYS A 13 23.52 -31.10 -27.80
N PRO A 14 22.20 -31.34 -27.78
CA PRO A 14 21.26 -30.54 -28.55
C PRO A 14 21.41 -29.07 -28.12
N PRO A 15 21.31 -28.11 -29.06
CA PRO A 15 21.40 -26.69 -28.73
C PRO A 15 20.38 -26.37 -27.64
N ALA A 16 20.81 -25.59 -26.64
CA ALA A 16 19.91 -25.09 -25.60
C ALA A 16 18.73 -24.43 -26.31
N ARG A 17 17.52 -24.93 -26.03
CA ARG A 17 16.29 -24.31 -26.54
C ARG A 17 16.32 -22.85 -26.10
N PRO A 18 16.02 -21.88 -26.98
CA PRO A 18 15.88 -20.49 -26.57
C PRO A 18 14.89 -20.47 -25.41
N GLN A 19 15.29 -19.85 -24.30
CA GLN A 19 14.47 -19.64 -23.12
C GLN A 19 13.35 -18.66 -23.50
N GLY A 20 12.33 -19.20 -24.20
CA GLY A 20 11.23 -18.46 -24.79
C GLY A 20 10.37 -17.81 -23.72
N ASP A 21 10.12 -16.52 -23.92
CA ASP A 21 9.41 -15.56 -23.08
C ASP A 21 10.03 -15.33 -21.69
N LEU A 22 11.16 -14.61 -21.67
CA LEU A 22 11.40 -13.67 -20.58
C LEU A 22 10.44 -12.49 -20.79
N PHE A 23 9.39 -12.42 -19.98
CA PHE A 23 8.59 -11.20 -19.85
C PHE A 23 9.55 -10.03 -19.58
N ARG A 24 9.38 -8.90 -20.28
CA ARG A 24 10.00 -7.65 -19.82
C ARG A 24 9.28 -7.26 -18.54
N LEU A 25 9.98 -7.42 -17.41
CA LEU A 25 9.46 -7.11 -16.09
C LEU A 25 9.61 -5.61 -15.83
N ASP A 26 8.66 -5.07 -15.10
CA ASP A 26 8.70 -3.72 -14.56
C ASP A 26 9.35 -3.67 -13.17
N SER A 27 9.45 -4.82 -12.50
CA SER A 27 10.12 -5.00 -11.22
C SER A 27 11.61 -5.39 -11.39
N PRO A 28 12.47 -5.23 -10.36
CA PRO A 28 12.17 -4.78 -8.99
C PRO A 28 11.91 -3.29 -8.88
N LEU A 29 11.12 -2.89 -7.87
CA LEU A 29 11.02 -1.49 -7.47
C LEU A 29 12.33 -1.06 -6.79
N THR A 30 12.93 0.03 -7.27
CA THR A 30 14.18 0.60 -6.73
C THR A 30 13.97 1.90 -5.96
N ALA A 31 12.74 2.42 -5.96
CA ALA A 31 12.36 3.66 -5.29
C ALA A 31 11.51 3.39 -4.04
N GLU A 32 11.25 4.45 -3.27
CA GLU A 32 10.37 4.40 -2.11
C GLU A 32 8.92 4.05 -2.48
N ILE A 33 8.18 3.52 -1.51
CA ILE A 33 6.76 3.22 -1.69
C ILE A 33 5.96 4.51 -1.65
N ARG A 34 5.14 4.68 -2.68
CA ARG A 34 4.38 5.87 -2.96
C ARG A 34 2.93 5.53 -3.23
N GLY A 35 2.04 6.44 -2.85
CA GLY A 35 0.62 6.30 -3.17
C GLY A 35 -0.05 7.64 -3.42
N GLU A 36 -1.08 7.59 -4.24
CA GLU A 36 -1.91 8.73 -4.59
C GLU A 36 -2.72 9.20 -3.37
N ARG A 37 -2.79 10.52 -3.18
CA ARG A 37 -3.31 11.17 -1.98
C ARG A 37 -4.80 10.89 -1.75
N SER A 38 -5.63 10.80 -2.77
CA SER A 38 -7.06 10.50 -2.65
C SER A 38 -7.31 9.08 -2.16
N LEU A 39 -6.52 8.09 -2.61
CA LEU A 39 -6.51 6.72 -2.06
C LEU A 39 -6.08 6.67 -0.58
N MET A 40 -5.37 7.69 -0.09
CA MET A 40 -5.03 7.86 1.32
C MET A 40 -6.09 8.66 2.08
N ALA A 41 -6.73 9.62 1.44
CA ALA A 41 -7.72 10.47 2.07
C ALA A 41 -9.00 9.71 2.39
N PHE A 42 -9.43 8.76 1.54
CA PHE A 42 -10.76 8.16 1.63
C PHE A 42 -10.81 6.63 1.79
N PRO A 43 -11.88 6.08 2.41
CA PRO A 43 -11.96 4.67 2.76
C PRO A 43 -12.48 3.79 1.61
N PHE A 44 -11.64 3.47 0.63
CA PHE A 44 -12.01 2.58 -0.47
C PHE A 44 -11.83 1.07 -0.16
N PHE A 45 -11.12 0.73 0.91
CA PHE A 45 -10.74 -0.65 1.23
C PHE A 45 -11.32 -1.09 2.57
N ALA A 46 -11.69 -2.37 2.66
CA ALA A 46 -12.19 -2.94 3.91
C ALA A 46 -11.07 -3.10 4.95
N LEU A 47 -11.33 -2.71 6.19
CA LEU A 47 -10.41 -2.87 7.32
C LEU A 47 -10.53 -4.27 7.95
N ALA A 48 -10.32 -5.31 7.14
CA ALA A 48 -10.49 -6.71 7.52
C ALA A 48 -9.29 -7.56 7.07
N LYS A 49 -8.94 -8.58 7.85
CA LYS A 49 -7.95 -9.61 7.47
C LYS A 49 -8.54 -10.72 6.60
N ASN A 50 -9.86 -10.88 6.63
CA ASN A 50 -10.62 -11.91 5.93
C ASN A 50 -11.56 -11.24 4.92
N ALA A 51 -12.14 -12.05 4.03
CA ALA A 51 -13.14 -11.60 3.06
C ALA A 51 -14.27 -10.80 3.74
N TRP A 52 -14.55 -9.63 3.19
CA TRP A 52 -15.59 -8.73 3.67
C TRP A 52 -16.72 -8.64 2.64
N MET A 53 -17.88 -9.20 2.97
CA MET A 53 -19.02 -9.36 2.05
C MET A 53 -20.07 -8.25 2.17
N LYS A 54 -19.84 -7.24 3.00
CA LYS A 54 -20.76 -6.11 3.13
C LYS A 54 -20.25 -4.93 2.29
N PRO A 55 -21.13 -4.18 1.61
CA PRO A 55 -20.71 -2.94 0.96
C PRO A 55 -20.08 -1.96 1.96
N LEU A 56 -19.17 -1.13 1.47
CA LEU A 56 -18.67 0.04 2.20
C LEU A 56 -19.34 1.27 1.61
N THR A 57 -19.81 2.17 2.47
CA THR A 57 -20.34 3.46 2.04
C THR A 57 -19.66 4.56 2.84
N TYR A 58 -19.34 5.64 2.14
CA TYR A 58 -18.81 6.86 2.74
C TYR A 58 -19.50 8.05 2.07
N GLN A 59 -20.02 8.94 2.89
CA GLN A 59 -20.65 10.17 2.44
C GLN A 59 -20.35 11.27 3.46
N ALA A 60 -19.61 12.29 3.02
CA ALA A 60 -19.33 13.47 3.81
C ALA A 60 -19.05 14.64 2.87
N ASN A 61 -19.55 15.83 3.23
CA ASN A 61 -19.48 17.02 2.39
C ASN A 61 -20.05 16.72 0.98
N ALA A 62 -19.31 17.04 -0.06
CA ALA A 62 -19.66 16.75 -1.45
C ALA A 62 -19.13 15.39 -1.94
N ILE A 63 -18.48 14.57 -1.10
CA ILE A 63 -17.84 13.32 -1.51
C ILE A 63 -18.74 12.13 -1.20
N SER A 64 -18.87 11.23 -2.17
CA SER A 64 -19.58 9.96 -2.07
C SER A 64 -18.71 8.82 -2.59
N ILE A 65 -18.68 7.72 -1.85
CA ILE A 65 -18.00 6.48 -2.24
C ILE A 65 -18.89 5.30 -1.86
N GLU A 66 -19.10 4.42 -2.82
CA GLU A 66 -19.75 3.13 -2.63
C GLU A 66 -18.82 2.03 -3.14
N VAL A 67 -18.53 1.05 -2.29
CA VAL A 67 -17.68 -0.09 -2.63
C VAL A 67 -18.49 -1.37 -2.44
N ARG A 68 -18.73 -2.10 -3.52
CA ARG A 68 -19.51 -3.33 -3.52
C ARG A 68 -18.59 -4.57 -3.61
N PRO A 69 -18.89 -5.61 -2.84
CA PRO A 69 -18.15 -6.88 -2.89
C PRO A 69 -18.42 -7.63 -4.19
N SER A 70 -17.44 -8.44 -4.59
CA SER A 70 -17.66 -9.58 -5.50
C SER A 70 -18.00 -10.84 -4.71
N ALA A 71 -18.07 -12.00 -5.39
CA ALA A 71 -18.13 -13.30 -4.72
C ALA A 71 -16.95 -13.56 -3.76
N SER A 72 -15.79 -12.94 -4.01
CA SER A 72 -14.59 -13.01 -3.17
C SER A 72 -14.53 -11.92 -2.09
N GLY A 73 -15.55 -11.06 -2.01
CA GLY A 73 -15.61 -9.92 -1.09
C GLY A 73 -15.08 -8.61 -1.66
N VAL A 74 -15.03 -7.58 -0.81
CA VAL A 74 -14.40 -6.28 -1.07
C VAL A 74 -12.89 -6.39 -0.89
N ALA A 75 -12.12 -5.69 -1.71
CA ALA A 75 -10.69 -5.50 -1.54
C ALA A 75 -10.38 -4.89 -0.16
N THR A 76 -9.49 -5.55 0.56
CA THR A 76 -9.06 -5.18 1.89
C THR A 76 -7.88 -4.21 1.84
N ILE A 77 -7.59 -3.56 2.96
CA ILE A 77 -6.41 -2.69 3.09
C ILE A 77 -5.07 -3.44 2.90
N TYR A 78 -5.06 -4.77 2.99
CA TYR A 78 -3.89 -5.58 2.64
C TYR A 78 -3.78 -5.79 1.12
N ASP A 79 -4.90 -5.85 0.40
CA ASP A 79 -4.88 -5.94 -1.06
C ASP A 79 -4.38 -4.63 -1.69
N LYS A 80 -4.61 -3.50 -1.01
CA LYS A 80 -4.07 -2.18 -1.37
C LYS A 80 -2.55 -2.18 -1.52
N GLU A 81 -1.82 -3.09 -0.85
CA GLU A 81 -0.35 -3.20 -1.01
C GLU A 81 0.06 -3.42 -2.47
N ILE A 82 -0.72 -4.20 -3.22
CA ILE A 82 -0.49 -4.45 -4.65
C ILE A 82 -0.70 -3.15 -5.45
N VAL A 83 -1.75 -2.40 -5.11
CA VAL A 83 -2.05 -1.11 -5.74
C VAL A 83 -0.93 -0.10 -5.50
N LEU A 84 -0.43 0.00 -4.26
CA LEU A 84 0.69 0.87 -3.91
C LEU A 84 1.98 0.45 -4.63
N TYR A 85 2.26 -0.85 -4.72
CA TYR A 85 3.42 -1.36 -5.43
C TYR A 85 3.38 -1.00 -6.93
N ILE A 86 2.24 -1.21 -7.59
CA ILE A 86 2.07 -0.84 -9.01
C ILE A 86 2.19 0.67 -9.21
N ALA A 87 1.57 1.47 -8.34
CA ALA A 87 1.67 2.93 -8.39
C ALA A 87 3.13 3.41 -8.24
N SER A 88 3.90 2.76 -7.38
CA SER A 88 5.33 3.06 -7.17
C SER A 88 6.16 2.69 -8.40
N LEU A 89 5.91 1.54 -9.03
CA LEU A 89 6.54 1.17 -10.31
C LEU A 89 6.21 2.17 -11.42
N MET A 90 4.96 2.59 -11.50
CA MET A 90 4.51 3.60 -12.48
C MET A 90 5.23 4.92 -12.29
N LEU A 91 5.34 5.41 -11.06
CA LEU A 91 6.06 6.65 -10.76
C LEU A 91 7.56 6.55 -11.07
N ALA A 92 8.21 5.45 -10.67
CA ALA A 92 9.63 5.25 -10.94
C ALA A 92 9.94 5.31 -12.45
N LYS A 93 9.05 4.74 -13.29
CA LYS A 93 9.16 4.86 -14.75
C LYS A 93 8.99 6.29 -15.26
N ILE A 94 8.00 7.02 -14.73
CA ILE A 94 7.76 8.43 -15.09
C ILE A 94 9.00 9.27 -14.75
N GLU A 95 9.62 9.05 -13.60
CA GLU A 95 10.80 9.80 -13.15
C GLU A 95 12.01 9.63 -14.08
N ILE A 96 12.21 8.44 -14.64
CA ILE A 96 13.28 8.18 -15.62
C ILE A 96 12.89 8.53 -17.06
N GLY A 97 11.72 9.14 -17.28
CA GLY A 97 11.23 9.57 -18.58
C GLY A 97 10.72 8.45 -19.49
N GLU A 98 10.41 7.27 -18.93
CA GLU A 98 9.79 6.19 -19.70
C GLU A 98 8.31 6.45 -19.96
N THR A 99 7.83 6.10 -21.16
CA THR A 99 6.40 6.08 -21.45
C THR A 99 5.71 4.97 -20.65
N VAL A 100 4.76 5.36 -19.80
CA VAL A 100 3.96 4.42 -19.01
C VAL A 100 2.68 4.02 -19.73
N THR A 101 2.27 2.77 -19.54
CA THR A 101 0.98 2.22 -19.96
C THR A 101 0.22 1.70 -18.73
N GLN A 102 -1.02 1.25 -18.91
CA GLN A 102 -1.81 0.66 -17.83
C GLN A 102 -1.38 -0.77 -17.46
N ASP A 103 -0.59 -1.43 -18.32
CA ASP A 103 -0.21 -2.82 -18.13
C ASP A 103 1.12 -2.91 -17.37
N PHE A 104 1.11 -3.67 -16.28
CA PHE A 104 2.29 -3.91 -15.47
C PHE A 104 2.56 -5.41 -15.32
N VAL A 105 3.84 -5.80 -15.40
CA VAL A 105 4.32 -7.17 -15.23
C VAL A 105 5.43 -7.19 -14.18
N PHE A 106 5.21 -7.89 -13.08
CA PHE A 106 6.19 -8.00 -12.00
C PHE A 106 6.26 -9.41 -11.44
N THR A 107 7.28 -9.71 -10.64
CA THR A 107 7.34 -10.99 -9.92
C THR A 107 6.71 -10.87 -8.54
N ALA A 108 6.07 -11.94 -8.08
CA ALA A 108 5.58 -12.01 -6.70
C ALA A 108 6.72 -11.97 -5.67
N HIS A 109 7.93 -12.39 -6.06
CA HIS A 109 9.10 -12.27 -5.21
C HIS A 109 9.40 -10.80 -4.92
N ASP A 110 9.51 -9.96 -5.97
CA ASP A 110 9.85 -8.54 -5.79
C ASP A 110 8.77 -7.79 -4.98
N LEU A 111 7.48 -8.09 -5.23
CA LEU A 111 6.38 -7.55 -4.42
C LEU A 111 6.54 -7.92 -2.95
N PHE A 112 6.74 -9.21 -2.63
CA PHE A 112 6.83 -9.68 -1.25
C PHE A 112 8.06 -9.14 -0.51
N THR A 113 9.18 -8.96 -1.22
CA THR A 113 10.37 -8.33 -0.67
C THR A 113 10.07 -6.90 -0.20
N VAL A 114 9.32 -6.15 -1.00
CA VAL A 114 8.96 -4.76 -0.68
C VAL A 114 7.90 -4.67 0.42
N THR A 115 6.89 -5.56 0.41
CA THR A 115 5.84 -5.54 1.45
C THR A 115 6.24 -6.23 2.75
N GLY A 116 7.41 -6.88 2.79
CA GLY A 116 7.87 -7.66 3.94
C GLY A 116 7.08 -8.95 4.15
N ALA A 117 6.42 -9.47 3.11
CA ALA A 117 5.68 -10.72 3.17
C ALA A 117 6.62 -11.93 3.00
N ASN A 118 6.37 -13.02 3.73
CA ASN A 118 7.16 -14.25 3.58
C ASN A 118 6.96 -14.89 2.20
N HIS A 119 8.01 -15.49 1.62
CA HIS A 119 7.93 -16.24 0.36
C HIS A 119 7.47 -17.69 0.60
N SER A 120 6.17 -17.89 0.82
CA SER A 120 5.59 -19.22 1.09
C SER A 120 4.47 -19.56 0.10
N ALA A 121 4.15 -20.85 -0.07
CA ALA A 121 3.01 -21.29 -0.89
C ALA A 121 1.69 -20.60 -0.47
N ARG A 122 1.50 -20.37 0.84
CA ARG A 122 0.37 -19.63 1.38
C ARG A 122 0.33 -18.18 0.92
N SER A 123 1.49 -17.53 0.80
CA SER A 123 1.59 -16.15 0.33
C SER A 123 1.20 -16.01 -1.14
N TYR A 124 1.57 -17.00 -1.97
CA TYR A 124 1.12 -17.04 -3.37
C TYR A 124 -0.40 -17.23 -3.49
N GLY A 125 -1.00 -18.08 -2.64
CA GLY A 125 -2.46 -18.21 -2.56
C GLY A 125 -3.15 -16.88 -2.19
N ARG A 126 -2.63 -16.20 -1.16
CA ARG A 126 -3.11 -14.88 -0.74
C ARG A 126 -3.00 -13.83 -1.84
N LEU A 127 -1.92 -13.85 -2.61
CA LEU A 127 -1.74 -12.95 -3.77
C LEU A 127 -2.81 -13.22 -4.84
N SER A 128 -3.13 -14.48 -5.13
CA SER A 128 -4.23 -14.82 -6.05
C SER A 128 -5.57 -14.28 -5.56
N GLU A 129 -5.91 -14.54 -4.30
CA GLU A 129 -7.15 -14.06 -3.70
C GLU A 129 -7.23 -12.53 -3.65
N ALA A 130 -6.10 -11.85 -3.40
CA ALA A 130 -6.01 -10.39 -3.41
C ALA A 130 -6.27 -9.82 -4.81
N LEU A 131 -5.65 -10.39 -5.85
CA LEU A 131 -5.88 -10.00 -7.24
C LEU A 131 -7.33 -10.23 -7.67
N GLU A 132 -7.94 -11.35 -7.26
CA GLU A 132 -9.36 -11.63 -7.50
C GLU A 132 -10.25 -10.57 -6.83
N ARG A 133 -9.98 -10.18 -5.58
CA ARG A 133 -10.74 -9.11 -4.91
C ARG A 133 -10.53 -7.75 -5.57
N LEU A 134 -9.31 -7.41 -5.99
CA LEU A 134 -9.02 -6.15 -6.67
C LEU A 134 -9.73 -6.03 -8.03
N GLN A 135 -9.81 -7.14 -8.76
CA GLN A 135 -10.54 -7.21 -10.04
C GLN A 135 -12.06 -7.28 -9.85
N GLY A 136 -12.53 -7.91 -8.76
CA GLY A 136 -13.96 -8.12 -8.53
C GLY A 136 -14.67 -6.95 -7.84
N THR A 137 -13.97 -6.20 -6.99
CA THR A 137 -14.56 -5.08 -6.23
C THR A 137 -15.07 -4.02 -7.19
N GLN A 138 -16.31 -3.55 -6.97
CA GLN A 138 -16.93 -2.51 -7.77
C GLN A 138 -16.99 -1.21 -6.96
N ILE A 139 -16.43 -0.13 -7.50
CA ILE A 139 -16.30 1.16 -6.84
C ILE A 139 -17.06 2.20 -7.65
N LYS A 140 -17.92 2.96 -6.98
CA LYS A 140 -18.56 4.16 -7.51
C LYS A 140 -18.19 5.34 -6.63
N THR A 141 -17.67 6.39 -7.23
CA THR A 141 -17.35 7.64 -6.53
C THR A 141 -17.51 8.83 -7.44
N ASN A 142 -17.73 10.00 -6.85
CA ASN A 142 -17.69 11.29 -7.55
C ASN A 142 -16.35 12.03 -7.37
N ILE A 143 -15.31 11.35 -6.89
CA ILE A 143 -13.94 11.88 -6.89
C ILE A 143 -13.42 11.82 -8.33
N GLU A 144 -13.09 12.99 -8.87
CA GLU A 144 -12.48 13.13 -10.20
C GLU A 144 -11.03 12.66 -10.19
N ALA A 145 -10.58 12.10 -11.32
CA ALA A 145 -9.19 11.68 -11.53
C ALA A 145 -8.68 12.28 -12.83
N GLY A 146 -7.58 13.04 -12.79
CA GLY A 146 -7.05 13.74 -13.96
C GLY A 146 -7.95 14.85 -14.50
N GLY A 147 -8.77 15.46 -13.64
CA GLY A 147 -9.73 16.51 -14.01
C GLY A 147 -11.01 16.01 -14.69
N GLU A 148 -11.24 14.69 -14.69
CA GLU A 148 -12.40 14.06 -15.28
C GLU A 148 -13.12 13.18 -14.24
N GLY A 149 -14.43 13.40 -14.08
CA GLY A 149 -15.32 12.49 -13.36
C GLY A 149 -15.88 11.40 -14.26
N GLU A 150 -16.23 10.25 -13.67
CA GLU A 150 -16.93 9.18 -14.38
C GLU A 150 -18.18 8.76 -13.61
N GLU A 151 -19.30 8.60 -14.32
CA GLU A 151 -20.49 7.94 -13.76
C GLU A 151 -20.42 6.43 -14.01
N GLY A 152 -20.44 5.64 -12.94
CA GLY A 152 -20.50 4.19 -13.07
C GLY A 152 -19.78 3.46 -11.96
N PHE A 153 -19.56 2.17 -12.18
CA PHE A 153 -18.70 1.34 -11.35
C PHE A 153 -17.44 0.97 -12.11
N PHE A 154 -16.30 1.00 -11.41
CA PHE A 154 -15.04 0.47 -11.90
C PHE A 154 -14.43 -0.49 -10.87
N SER A 155 -13.44 -1.26 -11.32
CA SER A 155 -12.60 -2.08 -10.44
C SER A 155 -11.20 -1.52 -10.39
N TRP A 156 -10.41 -1.87 -9.37
CA TRP A 156 -9.02 -1.40 -9.29
C TRP A 156 -8.17 -1.90 -10.45
N LEU A 157 -8.38 -3.17 -10.80
CA LEU A 157 -7.71 -3.84 -11.92
C LEU A 157 -8.76 -4.25 -12.93
N SER A 158 -8.59 -3.84 -14.19
CA SER A 158 -9.40 -4.34 -15.30
C SER A 158 -8.98 -5.74 -15.72
N GLU A 159 -7.72 -6.11 -15.46
CA GLU A 159 -7.19 -7.45 -15.72
C GLU A 159 -6.13 -7.82 -14.67
N ALA A 160 -6.09 -9.09 -14.29
CA ALA A 160 -5.10 -9.67 -13.40
C ALA A 160 -4.88 -11.13 -13.79
N LYS A 161 -3.63 -11.49 -14.14
CA LYS A 161 -3.23 -12.81 -14.62
C LYS A 161 -1.95 -13.27 -13.93
N LEU A 162 -2.01 -14.48 -13.39
CA LEU A 162 -0.87 -15.18 -12.83
C LEU A 162 -0.30 -16.14 -13.89
N HIS A 163 0.91 -15.85 -14.37
CA HIS A 163 1.59 -16.67 -15.37
C HIS A 163 2.43 -17.75 -14.70
N TYR A 164 2.10 -19.01 -14.96
CA TYR A 164 2.80 -20.16 -14.39
C TYR A 164 3.66 -20.88 -15.42
N SER A 165 4.72 -21.53 -14.93
CA SER A 165 5.43 -22.58 -15.65
C SER A 165 5.32 -23.91 -14.89
N ARG A 166 5.60 -25.02 -15.57
CA ARG A 166 5.70 -26.32 -14.92
C ARG A 166 7.16 -26.71 -14.75
N THR A 167 7.51 -27.19 -13.57
CA THR A 167 8.82 -27.81 -13.33
C THR A 167 8.88 -29.17 -14.04
N ARG A 168 10.06 -29.79 -14.09
CA ARG A 168 10.22 -31.16 -14.63
C ARG A 168 9.36 -32.19 -13.88
N GLY A 169 9.06 -31.94 -12.59
CA GLY A 169 8.17 -32.76 -11.77
C GLY A 169 6.68 -32.43 -11.91
N GLY A 170 6.30 -31.48 -12.79
CA GLY A 170 4.90 -31.11 -13.05
C GLY A 170 4.33 -30.05 -12.12
N GLU A 171 5.06 -29.60 -11.10
CA GLU A 171 4.62 -28.57 -10.16
C GLU A 171 4.48 -27.21 -10.84
N ARG A 172 3.44 -26.45 -10.47
CA ARG A 172 3.23 -25.08 -10.95
C ARG A 172 4.16 -24.12 -10.21
N ARG A 173 5.00 -23.39 -10.96
CA ARG A 173 5.83 -22.30 -10.46
C ARG A 173 5.35 -20.99 -11.07
N LEU A 174 4.95 -20.04 -10.22
CA LEU A 174 4.60 -18.70 -10.67
C LEU A 174 5.84 -18.02 -11.27
N LYS A 175 5.71 -17.49 -12.48
CA LYS A 175 6.75 -16.75 -13.20
C LYS A 175 6.56 -15.24 -13.08
N ALA A 176 5.34 -14.78 -13.33
CA ALA A 176 5.02 -13.36 -13.37
C ALA A 176 3.55 -13.12 -13.00
N VAL A 177 3.31 -11.92 -12.49
CA VAL A 177 2.00 -11.33 -12.26
C VAL A 177 1.83 -10.26 -13.34
N LYS A 178 0.82 -10.38 -14.19
CA LYS A 178 0.45 -9.35 -15.17
C LYS A 178 -0.86 -8.72 -14.72
N VAL A 179 -0.91 -7.40 -14.65
CA VAL A 179 -2.10 -6.64 -14.26
C VAL A 179 -2.32 -5.49 -15.22
N ARG A 180 -3.57 -5.05 -15.31
CA ARG A 180 -3.95 -3.82 -15.99
C ARG A 180 -4.71 -2.92 -15.02
N LEU A 181 -4.20 -1.71 -14.79
CA LEU A 181 -4.90 -0.69 -14.01
C LEU A 181 -6.17 -0.25 -14.72
N CYS A 182 -7.22 0.11 -13.97
CA CYS A 182 -8.37 0.80 -14.55
C CYS A 182 -8.03 2.24 -14.95
N ASP A 183 -8.87 2.84 -15.79
CA ASP A 183 -8.66 4.19 -16.32
C ASP A 183 -8.64 5.24 -15.22
N TRP A 184 -9.56 5.14 -14.24
CA TRP A 184 -9.63 6.03 -13.09
C TRP A 184 -8.32 6.04 -12.29
N LEU A 185 -7.82 4.85 -11.88
CA LEU A 185 -6.60 4.75 -11.07
C LEU A 185 -5.36 5.16 -11.85
N PHE A 186 -5.28 4.80 -13.14
CA PHE A 186 -4.19 5.20 -14.00
C PHE A 186 -4.12 6.73 -14.16
N ARG A 187 -5.25 7.40 -14.42
CA ARG A 187 -5.33 8.86 -14.51
C ARG A 187 -4.98 9.52 -13.19
N ALA A 188 -5.50 9.01 -12.07
CA ALA A 188 -5.21 9.56 -10.75
C ALA A 188 -3.69 9.57 -10.45
N ILE A 189 -2.98 8.50 -10.80
CA ILE A 189 -1.53 8.42 -10.60
C ILE A 189 -0.77 9.30 -11.61
N LEU A 190 -1.16 9.26 -12.89
CA LEU A 190 -0.42 9.93 -13.97
C LEU A 190 -0.59 11.46 -13.98
N LEU A 191 -1.83 11.91 -13.80
CA LEU A 191 -2.25 13.28 -14.11
C LEU A 191 -2.32 14.16 -12.87
N ASP A 192 -2.87 13.65 -11.76
CA ASP A 192 -3.04 14.48 -10.56
C ASP A 192 -1.71 14.71 -9.84
N ARG A 193 -0.77 13.76 -9.95
CA ARG A 193 0.59 13.82 -9.38
C ARG A 193 0.66 14.18 -7.90
N HIS A 194 -0.46 14.03 -7.17
CA HIS A 194 -0.54 14.20 -5.73
C HIS A 194 -0.08 12.92 -5.03
N VAL A 195 1.21 12.66 -5.07
CA VAL A 195 1.78 11.41 -4.56
C VAL A 195 2.60 11.66 -3.30
N LEU A 196 2.41 10.80 -2.31
CA LEU A 196 3.08 10.88 -1.01
C LEU A 196 3.89 9.60 -0.76
N ASP A 197 5.08 9.77 -0.21
CA ASP A 197 5.89 8.65 0.29
C ASP A 197 5.28 8.10 1.59
N TYR A 198 5.28 6.78 1.68
CA TYR A 198 4.90 6.01 2.87
C TYR A 198 6.12 5.72 3.73
N ALA A 199 5.93 5.70 5.05
CA ALA A 199 6.96 5.25 5.98
C ALA A 199 7.31 3.77 5.75
N ALA A 200 8.59 3.41 5.88
CA ALA A 200 9.07 2.04 5.71
C ALA A 200 8.34 1.01 6.59
N ALA A 201 7.90 1.42 7.79
CA ALA A 201 7.16 0.57 8.72
C ALA A 201 5.67 0.36 8.36
N TYR A 202 5.15 1.04 7.33
CA TYR A 202 3.71 1.04 7.00
C TYR A 202 3.14 -0.37 6.80
N PHE A 203 3.84 -1.26 6.09
CA PHE A 203 3.34 -2.61 5.85
C PHE A 203 3.32 -3.49 7.10
N GLN A 204 3.98 -3.10 8.19
CA GLN A 204 3.92 -3.81 9.47
C GLN A 204 2.71 -3.41 10.33
N LEU A 205 2.00 -2.35 9.94
CA LEU A 205 0.84 -1.86 10.68
C LEU A 205 -0.39 -2.75 10.51
N GLY A 206 -1.20 -2.78 11.58
CA GLY A 206 -2.54 -3.34 11.54
C GLY A 206 -3.50 -2.54 10.63
N PRO A 207 -4.69 -3.07 10.34
CA PRO A 207 -5.56 -2.49 9.32
C PRO A 207 -6.11 -1.11 9.72
N ILE A 208 -6.37 -0.90 11.01
CA ILE A 208 -6.87 0.39 11.50
C ILE A 208 -5.71 1.40 11.54
N GLU A 209 -4.55 0.97 12.00
CA GLU A 209 -3.31 1.75 12.08
C GLU A 209 -2.88 2.27 10.71
N ARG A 210 -2.88 1.42 9.67
CA ARG A 210 -2.62 1.83 8.28
C ARG A 210 -3.55 2.95 7.84
N ARG A 211 -4.84 2.81 8.13
CA ARG A 211 -5.84 3.78 7.73
C ARG A 211 -5.70 5.11 8.49
N ILE A 212 -5.37 5.06 9.78
CA ILE A 212 -5.06 6.24 10.58
C ILE A 212 -3.84 6.96 10.02
N TYR A 213 -2.77 6.23 9.72
CA TYR A 213 -1.57 6.76 9.09
C TYR A 213 -1.89 7.46 7.76
N GLU A 214 -2.67 6.82 6.89
CA GLU A 214 -3.06 7.38 5.59
C GLU A 214 -3.86 8.68 5.71
N VAL A 215 -4.85 8.72 6.60
CA VAL A 215 -5.65 9.93 6.85
C VAL A 215 -4.75 11.06 7.36
N ALA A 216 -3.90 10.79 8.35
CA ALA A 216 -2.98 11.77 8.90
C ALA A 216 -1.97 12.28 7.86
N ARG A 217 -1.43 11.38 7.05
CA ARG A 217 -0.44 11.70 6.01
C ARG A 217 -1.05 12.49 4.86
N SER A 218 -2.28 12.15 4.48
CA SER A 218 -3.00 12.83 3.39
C SER A 218 -3.53 14.21 3.77
N SER A 219 -3.77 14.52 5.05
CA SER A 219 -4.21 15.86 5.45
C SER A 219 -3.13 16.90 5.13
N GLY A 220 -1.87 16.55 5.35
CA GLY A 220 -0.74 17.47 5.23
C GLY A 220 -0.65 18.47 6.39
N GLU A 221 -1.50 18.31 7.40
CA GLU A 221 -1.54 19.15 8.60
C GLU A 221 -0.64 18.57 9.68
N ASP A 222 0.03 19.45 10.44
CA ASP A 222 0.83 19.01 11.61
C ASP A 222 -0.06 18.56 12.77
N ARG A 223 -1.33 18.97 12.78
CA ARG A 223 -2.30 18.61 13.82
C ARG A 223 -3.70 18.51 13.22
N LEU A 224 -4.29 17.32 13.31
CA LEU A 224 -5.66 17.04 12.90
C LEU A 224 -6.51 16.75 14.14
N GLU A 225 -7.64 17.44 14.27
CA GLU A 225 -8.59 17.26 15.37
C GLU A 225 -9.99 16.98 14.83
N THR A 226 -10.67 15.98 15.37
CA THR A 226 -12.04 15.64 14.98
C THR A 226 -12.76 14.86 16.07
N ASP A 227 -14.09 14.83 16.04
CA ASP A 227 -14.84 13.98 16.95
C ASP A 227 -14.72 12.49 16.56
N LEU A 228 -14.92 11.61 17.53
CA LEU A 228 -14.77 10.17 17.33
C LEU A 228 -15.69 9.58 16.24
N ALA A 229 -16.91 10.11 16.06
CA ALA A 229 -17.86 9.58 15.09
C ALA A 229 -17.48 9.98 13.66
N THR A 230 -17.08 11.24 13.45
CA THR A 230 -16.53 11.72 12.18
C THR A 230 -15.24 10.99 11.84
N PHE A 231 -14.33 10.79 12.80
CA PHE A 231 -13.12 10.03 12.56
C PHE A 231 -13.40 8.58 12.16
N ARG A 232 -14.36 7.92 12.82
CA ARG A 232 -14.78 6.56 12.47
C ARG A 232 -15.25 6.46 11.02
N LEU A 233 -16.03 7.46 10.57
CA LEU A 233 -16.51 7.55 9.20
C LEU A 233 -15.34 7.74 8.21
N GLN A 234 -14.43 8.68 8.49
CA GLN A 234 -13.24 8.97 7.68
C GLN A 234 -12.31 7.75 7.51
N ILE A 235 -12.17 6.98 8.58
CA ILE A 235 -11.42 5.72 8.60
C ILE A 235 -12.18 4.59 7.89
N GLY A 236 -13.50 4.70 7.71
CA GLY A 236 -14.31 3.63 7.11
C GLY A 236 -14.47 2.41 8.01
N TYR A 237 -14.41 2.61 9.33
CA TYR A 237 -14.51 1.53 10.30
C TYR A 237 -15.96 1.09 10.49
N GLN A 238 -16.25 -0.17 10.17
CA GLN A 238 -17.63 -0.66 10.03
C GLN A 238 -18.29 -1.11 11.35
N ASN A 239 -17.52 -1.50 12.36
CA ASN A 239 -18.09 -1.96 13.63
C ASN A 239 -18.61 -0.78 14.48
N PRO A 240 -19.45 -1.02 15.51
CA PRO A 240 -20.03 0.04 16.34
C PRO A 240 -18.99 0.99 16.96
N LEU A 241 -19.40 2.23 17.25
CA LEU A 241 -18.53 3.30 17.75
C LEU A 241 -17.76 2.91 19.04
N ALA A 242 -18.38 2.13 19.93
CA ALA A 242 -17.72 1.64 21.14
C ALA A 242 -16.51 0.72 20.84
N ASN A 243 -16.63 -0.14 19.82
CA ASN A 243 -15.54 -1.01 19.39
C ASN A 243 -14.41 -0.19 18.76
N PHE A 244 -14.77 0.86 18.01
CA PHE A 244 -13.79 1.79 17.46
C PHE A 244 -13.02 2.53 18.57
N ARG A 245 -13.71 3.06 19.58
CA ARG A 245 -13.07 3.69 20.76
C ARG A 245 -12.08 2.72 21.44
N ASN A 246 -12.48 1.47 21.63
CA ASN A 246 -11.62 0.47 22.26
C ASN A 246 -10.39 0.16 21.40
N ALA A 247 -10.56 0.06 20.08
CA ALA A 247 -9.44 -0.13 19.17
C ALA A 247 -8.46 1.06 19.22
N LEU A 248 -8.96 2.31 19.18
CA LEU A 248 -8.11 3.49 19.29
C LEU A 248 -7.35 3.53 20.63
N LYS A 249 -7.98 3.17 21.75
CA LYS A 249 -7.28 3.07 23.05
C LYS A 249 -6.06 2.14 23.01
N GLN A 250 -6.16 1.00 22.32
CA GLN A 250 -5.02 0.09 22.15
C GLN A 250 -3.93 0.67 21.25
N ILE A 251 -4.32 1.40 20.21
CA ILE A 251 -3.38 2.07 19.29
C ILE A 251 -2.66 3.22 20.01
N VAL A 252 -3.37 4.02 20.81
CA VAL A 252 -2.79 5.06 21.68
C VAL A 252 -1.79 4.44 22.66
N ALA A 253 -2.17 3.34 23.32
CA ALA A 253 -1.31 2.68 24.30
C ALA A 253 -0.03 2.09 23.70
N SER A 254 -0.08 1.64 22.44
CA SER A 254 1.09 1.09 21.73
C SER A 254 1.89 2.13 20.94
N ASP A 255 1.36 3.34 20.77
CA ASP A 255 1.96 4.46 20.02
C ASP A 255 2.52 4.04 18.64
N SER A 256 1.79 3.16 17.95
CA SER A 256 2.30 2.39 16.82
C SER A 256 2.26 3.09 15.46
N ILE A 257 1.63 4.27 15.37
CA ILE A 257 1.49 4.98 14.09
C ILE A 257 2.82 5.67 13.75
N PRO A 258 3.50 5.34 12.64
CA PRO A 258 4.73 6.02 12.24
C PRO A 258 4.48 7.51 12.02
N ASP A 259 5.45 8.36 12.32
CA ASP A 259 5.40 9.83 12.14
C ASP A 259 4.30 10.61 12.88
N TYR A 260 3.35 9.95 13.53
CA TYR A 260 2.19 10.60 14.15
C TYR A 260 1.94 10.04 15.55
N ARG A 261 1.56 10.93 16.46
CA ARG A 261 1.05 10.58 17.79
C ARG A 261 -0.47 10.68 17.78
N LEU A 262 -1.14 9.62 18.23
CA LEU A 262 -2.59 9.57 18.39
C LEU A 262 -2.96 9.81 19.85
N GLU A 263 -3.94 10.67 20.09
CA GLU A 263 -4.47 10.97 21.42
C GLU A 263 -6.01 10.94 21.40
N LEU A 264 -6.58 10.54 22.54
CA LEU A 264 -8.02 10.60 22.79
C LEU A 264 -8.26 11.51 23.98
N ILE A 265 -8.90 12.66 23.72
CA ILE A 265 -9.22 13.65 24.75
C ILE A 265 -10.69 13.49 25.11
N GLU A 266 -10.97 13.17 26.37
CA GLU A 266 -12.35 13.18 26.87
C GLU A 266 -12.78 14.62 27.08
N GLN A 267 -13.86 15.03 26.43
CA GLN A 267 -14.40 16.37 26.56
C GLN A 267 -15.46 16.40 27.65
N GLU A 268 -15.48 17.46 28.46
CA GLU A 268 -16.57 17.70 29.39
C GLU A 268 -17.86 17.88 28.61
N SER A 269 -18.95 17.28 29.11
CA SER A 269 -20.26 17.48 28.48
C SER A 269 -20.69 18.92 28.76
N PRO A 270 -21.17 19.68 27.76
CA PRO A 270 -21.61 21.06 27.99
C PRO A 270 -22.66 21.08 29.10
N GLU A 271 -22.41 21.89 30.13
CA GLU A 271 -23.34 22.08 31.26
C GLU A 271 -24.69 22.58 30.73
N GLY A 272 -25.75 21.79 30.91
CA GLY A 272 -27.12 22.24 30.60
C GLY A 272 -28.08 21.22 29.99
N GLU A 273 -27.63 20.06 29.52
CA GLU A 273 -28.56 19.01 29.06
C GLU A 273 -28.92 18.03 30.18
N ALA A 274 -30.18 18.06 30.61
CA ALA A 274 -30.72 17.14 31.61
C ALA A 274 -30.48 15.65 31.20
N PRO A 275 -30.07 14.78 32.14
CA PRO A 275 -29.70 13.41 31.83
C PRO A 275 -30.93 12.60 31.38
N ARG A 276 -31.01 12.31 30.08
CA ARG A 276 -31.95 11.31 29.55
C ARG A 276 -31.47 9.90 29.92
N ARG A 277 -32.41 9.03 30.28
CA ARG A 277 -32.20 7.68 30.80
C ARG A 277 -31.44 6.81 29.78
N GLY A 278 -30.15 6.56 30.06
CA GLY A 278 -29.24 5.77 29.25
C GLY A 278 -27.82 6.32 29.40
N ARG A 279 -26.83 5.47 29.70
CA ARG A 279 -25.42 5.87 29.95
C ARG A 279 -24.88 6.64 28.74
N ARG A 280 -24.86 7.98 28.79
CA ARG A 280 -24.18 8.81 27.78
C ARG A 280 -22.69 8.45 27.82
N SER A 281 -22.12 8.12 26.67
CA SER A 281 -20.66 8.09 26.53
C SER A 281 -20.18 9.53 26.51
N THR A 282 -19.19 9.85 27.34
CA THR A 282 -18.45 11.12 27.28
C THR A 282 -18.03 11.40 25.83
N PRO A 283 -18.25 12.61 25.28
CA PRO A 283 -17.73 12.98 23.97
C PRO A 283 -16.20 12.83 23.98
N VAL A 284 -15.67 12.24 22.91
CA VAL A 284 -14.22 11.99 22.77
C VAL A 284 -13.77 12.69 21.50
N GLN A 285 -12.76 13.54 21.66
CA GLN A 285 -12.03 14.13 20.55
C GLN A 285 -10.82 13.25 20.23
N VAL A 286 -10.60 13.03 18.94
CA VAL A 286 -9.42 12.36 18.40
C VAL A 286 -8.45 13.43 17.92
N VAL A 287 -7.21 13.34 18.39
CA VAL A 287 -6.13 14.26 17.98
C VAL A 287 -4.99 13.44 17.39
N LEU A 288 -4.59 13.81 16.18
CA LEU A 288 -3.40 13.27 15.51
C LEU A 288 -2.40 14.41 15.36
N THR A 289 -1.23 14.27 15.98
CA THR A 289 -0.16 15.27 15.89
C THR A 289 1.05 14.67 15.21
N ARG A 290 1.60 15.36 14.21
CA ARG A 290 2.84 14.95 13.55
C ARG A 290 3.99 15.01 14.55
N ARG A 291 4.76 13.93 14.63
CA ARG A 291 5.96 13.89 15.47
C ARG A 291 7.01 14.84 14.89
N PRO A 292 7.76 15.57 15.75
CA PRO A 292 8.92 16.32 15.30
C PRO A 292 9.87 15.38 14.57
N ARG A 293 10.37 15.79 13.40
CA ARG A 293 11.45 15.04 12.74
C ARG A 293 12.63 15.06 13.71
N ALA A 294 13.09 13.88 14.14
CA ALA A 294 14.34 13.82 14.90
C ALA A 294 15.42 14.45 14.01
N LEU A 295 15.99 15.57 14.47
CA LEU A 295 17.20 16.13 13.88
C LEU A 295 18.25 15.03 14.02
N GLY A 296 18.73 14.49 12.91
CA GLY A 296 19.79 13.50 12.90
C GLY A 296 21.00 14.08 13.63
N SER A 297 21.55 13.28 14.54
CA SER A 297 22.85 13.47 15.17
C SER A 297 23.96 13.26 14.14
N ASP A 298 24.08 14.18 13.18
CA ASP A 298 25.17 14.23 12.18
C ASP A 298 26.10 15.43 12.44
N GLU A 299 26.29 15.81 13.71
CA GLU A 299 27.39 16.69 14.14
C GLU A 299 28.16 16.01 15.28
N ALA A 300 28.88 14.95 14.95
CA ALA A 300 29.95 14.43 15.80
C ALA A 300 31.06 13.92 14.88
N GLY A 301 31.90 14.83 14.42
CA GLY A 301 33.03 14.47 13.56
C GLY A 301 33.76 15.64 12.93
N ASP A 302 34.04 16.71 13.67
CA ASP A 302 35.26 17.48 13.39
C ASP A 302 35.84 18.03 14.71
N SER A 303 36.53 17.14 15.42
CA SER A 303 37.47 17.53 16.46
C SER A 303 38.87 17.25 15.95
N ASP A 304 39.52 18.33 15.53
CA ASP A 304 40.88 18.68 15.91
C ASP A 304 41.99 17.68 15.54
N ALA A 305 42.64 17.93 14.41
CA ALA A 305 44.00 17.47 14.14
C ALA A 305 44.82 18.61 13.53
N SER A 306 45.54 19.28 14.42
CA SER A 306 46.75 20.09 14.24
C SER A 306 47.53 19.90 12.92
N GLU A 307 47.95 21.01 12.31
CA GLU A 307 49.30 21.11 11.74
C GLU A 307 49.79 22.57 11.79
N SER A 308 50.56 22.88 12.84
CA SER A 308 51.44 24.04 12.92
C SER A 308 52.67 23.78 12.05
N VAL A 309 52.78 24.47 10.93
CA VAL A 309 53.98 24.43 10.07
C VAL A 309 55.03 25.36 10.65
N ASP A 310 56.11 24.73 11.12
CA ASP A 310 57.36 25.36 11.56
C ASP A 310 58.15 25.85 10.32
N ALA A 311 58.68 27.06 10.39
CA ALA A 311 59.47 27.68 9.32
C ALA A 311 60.97 27.48 9.59
N PRO A 312 61.80 27.10 8.60
CA PRO A 312 63.24 27.10 8.82
C PRO A 312 63.85 28.46 8.46
N ALA A 313 64.67 28.97 9.37
CA ALA A 313 65.64 30.01 9.09
C ALA A 313 67.00 29.38 8.74
N ALA A 314 67.49 29.63 7.53
CA ALA A 314 68.90 29.78 7.15
C ALA A 314 69.00 30.31 5.72
#